data_AF-A0A5L5NKJ5-F1
#
_entry.id   AF-A0A5L5NKJ5-F1
#
_cell.length_a   1.000
_cell.length_b   1.000
_cell.length_c   1.000
_cell.angle_alpha   90.00
_cell.angle_beta   90.00
_cell.angle_gamma   90.00
#
_symmetry.space_group_name_H-M   'P 1'
#
loop_
_entity.id
_entity.type
_entity.pdbx_description
1 polymer ?
#
loop_
_entity_poly.entity_id
_entity_poly.type
_entity_poly.pdbx_seq_one_letter_code
_entity_poly.pdbx_strand_id
1 'polypeptide(L)'
;MMQNRETIERLKETYPEGTRVELVAMSDTYAPPKGTQGTVTGVDDIGSLLVKWDNGSSLNVLYGEDMVRIVKPKKSFKLVFQNGTVKEYATYEEAWDLVTDMVLNDDLVWVDFYPTEHNWDMIRIRKGV
;
A
#
# COMPACT_ATOMS: atom_id res chain seq x y z
N MET A 1 -6.65 27.98 3.15
CA MET A 1 -8.12 28.23 3.05
C MET A 1 -8.87 27.14 3.82
N MET A 2 -10.00 27.45 4.47
CA MET A 2 -10.81 26.41 5.13
C MET A 2 -11.70 25.71 4.10
N GLN A 3 -11.60 24.38 4.02
CA GLN A 3 -12.42 23.58 3.10
C GLN A 3 -13.83 23.35 3.64
N ASN A 4 -14.78 23.07 2.75
CA ASN A 4 -16.12 22.66 3.17
C ASN A 4 -16.12 21.22 3.71
N ARG A 5 -17.17 20.86 4.45
CA ARG A 5 -17.29 19.55 5.09
C ARG A 5 -17.22 18.38 4.10
N GLU A 6 -17.86 18.51 2.95
CA GLU A 6 -17.87 17.48 1.91
C GLU A 6 -16.46 17.19 1.37
N THR A 7 -15.65 18.23 1.17
CA THR A 7 -14.25 18.08 0.74
C THR A 7 -13.43 17.38 1.82
N ILE A 8 -13.61 17.75 3.09
CA ILE A 8 -12.91 17.12 4.22
C ILE A 8 -13.29 15.64 4.34
N GLU A 9 -14.57 15.30 4.22
CA GLU A 9 -15.06 13.92 4.24
C GLU A 9 -14.45 13.11 3.09
N ARG A 10 -14.45 13.65 1.87
CA ARG A 10 -13.80 13.00 0.72
C ARG A 10 -12.29 12.82 0.92
N LEU A 11 -11.62 13.76 1.55
CA LEU A 11 -10.19 13.63 1.87
C LEU A 11 -9.95 12.51 2.88
N LYS A 12 -10.79 12.38 3.92
CA LYS A 12 -10.71 11.29 4.90
C LYS A 12 -10.95 9.92 4.25
N GLU A 13 -11.85 9.84 3.27
CA GLU A 13 -12.10 8.62 2.50
C GLU A 13 -10.95 8.28 1.54
N THR A 14 -10.35 9.29 0.92
CA THR A 14 -9.25 9.11 -0.05
C THR A 14 -7.92 8.80 0.64
N TYR A 15 -7.71 9.42 1.81
CA TYR A 15 -6.49 9.31 2.62
C TYR A 15 -6.84 8.91 4.06
N PRO A 16 -7.35 7.69 4.28
CA PRO A 16 -7.54 7.19 5.63
C PRO A 16 -6.21 7.11 6.39
N GLU A 17 -6.27 7.10 7.71
CA GLU A 17 -5.10 6.88 8.56
C GLU A 17 -4.36 5.60 8.15
N GLY A 18 -3.03 5.68 8.07
CA GLY A 18 -2.17 4.60 7.57
C GLY A 18 -1.86 4.67 6.08
N THR A 19 -2.52 5.55 5.31
CA THR A 19 -2.24 5.69 3.88
C THR A 19 -0.80 6.13 3.64
N ARG A 20 -0.08 5.39 2.80
CA ARG A 20 1.27 5.76 2.36
C ARG A 20 1.21 6.76 1.23
N VAL A 21 1.94 7.85 1.38
CA VAL A 21 2.01 8.93 0.39
C VAL A 21 3.45 9.30 0.08
N GLU A 22 3.66 9.85 -1.10
CA GLU A 22 4.93 10.41 -1.54
C GLU A 22 4.73 11.87 -1.96
N LEU A 23 5.65 12.74 -1.52
CA LEU A 23 5.62 14.15 -1.86
C LEU A 23 5.98 14.36 -3.34
N VAL A 24 5.08 15.02 -4.07
CA VAL A 24 5.25 15.38 -5.48
C VAL A 24 5.67 16.84 -5.63
N ALA A 25 5.02 17.74 -4.88
CA ALA A 25 5.33 19.16 -4.86
C ALA A 25 4.83 19.81 -3.55
N MET A 26 5.62 20.75 -3.03
CA MET A 26 5.28 21.64 -1.92
C MET A 26 6.13 22.88 -2.07
N SER A 27 5.51 24.06 -2.04
CA SER A 27 6.20 25.33 -2.28
C SER A 27 6.59 26.00 -0.95
N ASP A 28 7.34 25.28 -0.11
CA ASP A 28 7.84 25.75 1.18
C ASP A 28 9.36 25.53 1.30
N THR A 29 10.09 26.46 1.91
CA THR A 29 11.55 26.37 2.07
C THR A 29 11.99 25.22 2.98
N TYR A 30 11.10 24.75 3.85
CA TYR A 30 11.31 23.63 4.77
C TYR A 30 10.61 22.36 4.29
N ALA A 31 10.10 22.34 3.05
CA ALA A 31 9.48 21.17 2.46
C ALA A 31 10.40 19.94 2.55
N PRO A 32 9.84 18.74 2.82
CA PRO A 32 10.58 17.51 2.57
C PRO A 32 11.09 17.49 1.11
N PRO A 33 12.21 16.84 0.82
CA PRO A 33 12.63 16.62 -0.57
C PRO A 33 11.54 15.93 -1.38
N LYS A 34 11.38 16.29 -2.66
CA LYS A 34 10.48 15.57 -3.57
C LYS A 34 10.84 14.08 -3.61
N GLY A 35 9.82 13.22 -3.58
CA GLY A 35 10.00 11.77 -3.47
C GLY A 35 10.10 11.26 -2.03
N THR A 36 10.15 12.15 -1.02
CA THR A 36 10.05 11.73 0.38
C THR A 36 8.69 11.09 0.60
N GLN A 37 8.68 9.93 1.26
CA GLN A 37 7.45 9.26 1.62
C GLN A 37 7.08 9.49 3.08
N GLY A 38 5.80 9.34 3.37
CA GLY A 38 5.23 9.52 4.69
C GLY A 38 3.92 8.75 4.84
N THR A 39 3.50 8.61 6.09
CA THR A 39 2.24 7.93 6.44
C THR A 39 1.24 8.97 6.90
N VAL A 40 0.06 8.99 6.28
CA VAL A 40 -1.04 9.84 6.73
C VAL A 40 -1.50 9.38 8.11
N THR A 41 -1.53 10.29 9.07
CA THR A 41 -2.04 10.07 10.43
C THR A 41 -3.43 10.66 10.64
N GLY A 42 -3.97 11.39 9.65
CA GLY A 42 -5.31 11.95 9.69
C GLY A 42 -5.52 13.10 8.71
N VAL A 43 -6.72 13.66 8.73
CA VAL A 43 -7.08 14.89 8.01
C VAL A 43 -7.67 15.85 9.04
N ASP A 44 -7.13 17.07 9.11
CA ASP A 44 -7.59 18.09 10.05
C ASP A 44 -8.90 18.79 9.60
N ASP A 45 -9.43 19.65 10.47
CA ASP A 45 -10.72 20.33 10.26
C ASP A 45 -10.67 21.46 9.21
N ILE A 46 -9.48 21.77 8.68
CA ILE A 46 -9.33 22.73 7.57
C ILE A 46 -9.02 22.03 6.24
N GLY A 47 -8.82 20.71 6.25
CA GLY A 47 -8.60 19.87 5.07
C GLY A 47 -7.14 19.57 4.76
N SER A 48 -6.21 19.75 5.70
CA SER A 48 -4.81 19.36 5.53
C SER A 48 -4.61 17.89 5.86
N LEU A 49 -3.75 17.20 5.10
CA LEU A 49 -3.31 15.85 5.48
C LEU A 49 -2.21 15.98 6.53
N LEU A 50 -2.44 15.33 7.67
CA LEU A 50 -1.44 15.15 8.70
C LEU A 50 -0.54 13.99 8.27
N VAL A 51 0.74 14.25 8.03
CA VAL A 51 1.66 13.25 7.51
C VAL A 51 2.86 13.12 8.42
N LYS A 52 3.09 11.90 8.90
CA LYS A 52 4.36 11.52 9.53
C LYS A 52 5.33 11.15 8.43
N TRP A 53 6.18 12.09 8.04
CA TRP A 53 7.21 11.87 7.02
C TRP A 53 8.34 10.97 7.54
N ASP A 54 8.84 10.09 6.67
CA ASP A 54 9.89 9.13 7.05
C ASP A 54 11.22 9.82 7.37
N ASN A 55 11.45 11.00 6.80
CA ASN A 55 12.62 11.83 7.07
C ASN A 55 12.49 12.66 8.37
N GLY A 56 11.36 12.54 9.09
CA GLY A 56 11.10 13.27 10.33
C GLY A 56 10.56 14.69 10.16
N SER A 57 10.23 15.13 8.94
CA SER A 57 9.55 16.41 8.74
C SER A 57 8.19 16.44 9.45
N SER A 58 7.81 17.62 9.94
CA SER A 58 6.55 17.89 10.63
C SER A 58 5.55 18.71 9.81
N LEU A 59 5.86 19.02 8.54
CA LEU A 59 4.95 19.78 7.67
C LEU A 59 3.77 18.92 7.22
N ASN A 60 2.57 19.50 7.29
CA ASN A 60 1.35 18.89 6.74
C ASN A 60 1.23 19.19 5.24
N VAL A 61 0.36 18.44 4.56
CA VAL A 61 0.06 18.66 3.13
C VAL A 61 -1.20 19.48 3.01
N LEU A 62 -1.10 20.66 2.43
CA LEU A 62 -2.21 21.58 2.23
C LEU A 62 -3.00 21.22 0.96
N TYR A 63 -4.30 20.98 1.12
CA TYR A 63 -5.17 20.67 -0.01
C TYR A 63 -5.28 21.85 -0.99
N GLY A 64 -5.00 21.59 -2.26
CA GLY A 64 -5.05 22.58 -3.35
C GLY A 64 -3.77 23.39 -3.54
N GLU A 65 -2.80 23.28 -2.62
CA GLU A 65 -1.51 23.96 -2.68
C GLU A 65 -0.37 22.95 -2.85
N ASP A 66 -0.37 21.89 -2.06
CA ASP A 66 0.61 20.82 -2.11
C ASP A 66 0.10 19.62 -2.91
N MET A 67 1.03 18.80 -3.39
CA MET A 67 0.73 17.59 -4.15
C MET A 67 1.42 16.38 -3.56
N VAL A 68 0.64 15.36 -3.27
CA VAL A 68 1.10 14.02 -2.92
C VAL A 68 0.45 12.98 -3.83
N ARG A 69 1.09 11.81 -3.93
CA ARG A 69 0.50 10.63 -4.55
C ARG A 69 0.45 9.48 -3.57
N ILE A 70 -0.61 8.68 -3.61
CA ILE A 70 -0.71 7.44 -2.84
C ILE A 70 0.32 6.44 -3.37
N VAL A 71 1.11 5.89 -2.46
CA VAL A 71 2.08 4.83 -2.75
C VAL A 71 1.35 3.50 -2.61
N LYS A 72 1.18 2.79 -3.73
CA LYS A 72 0.69 1.41 -3.69
C LYS A 72 1.83 0.49 -3.28
N PRO A 73 1.58 -0.48 -2.39
CA PRO A 73 2.60 -1.48 -2.08
C PRO A 73 2.96 -2.26 -3.35
N LYS A 74 4.25 -2.54 -3.50
CA LYS A 74 4.74 -3.37 -4.61
C LYS A 74 4.24 -4.79 -4.40
N LYS A 75 3.76 -5.42 -5.47
CA LYS A 75 3.37 -6.83 -5.42
C LYS A 75 4.61 -7.71 -5.58
N SER A 76 5.21 -8.08 -4.46
CA SER A 76 6.42 -8.93 -4.43
C SER A 76 6.11 -10.41 -4.31
N PHE A 77 4.88 -10.77 -3.98
CA PHE A 77 4.46 -12.16 -3.77
C PHE A 77 3.62 -12.62 -4.95
N LYS A 78 3.88 -13.83 -5.47
CA LYS A 78 3.07 -14.40 -6.54
C LYS A 78 2.79 -15.88 -6.33
N LEU A 79 1.60 -16.29 -6.74
CA LEU A 79 1.15 -17.67 -6.81
C LEU A 79 0.97 -18.04 -8.29
N VAL A 80 1.65 -19.10 -8.71
CA VAL A 80 1.52 -19.67 -10.05
C VAL A 80 0.77 -21.00 -9.93
N PHE A 81 -0.40 -21.02 -10.56
CA PHE A 81 -1.31 -22.15 -10.55
C PHE A 81 -0.97 -23.11 -11.70
N GLN A 82 -1.42 -24.35 -11.59
CA GLN A 82 -1.12 -25.40 -12.56
C GLN A 82 -1.58 -25.11 -13.99
N ASN A 83 -2.67 -24.36 -14.12
CA ASN A 83 -3.20 -23.92 -15.41
C ASN A 83 -2.45 -22.70 -15.98
N GLY A 84 -1.37 -22.25 -15.34
CA GLY A 84 -0.58 -21.07 -15.73
C GLY A 84 -1.14 -19.74 -15.25
N THR A 85 -2.27 -19.72 -14.54
CA THR A 85 -2.78 -18.50 -13.90
C THR A 85 -1.75 -17.98 -12.91
N VAL A 86 -1.58 -16.65 -12.87
CA VAL A 86 -0.71 -15.98 -11.89
C VAL A 86 -1.57 -15.02 -11.07
N LYS A 87 -1.46 -15.10 -9.75
CA LYS A 87 -2.01 -14.09 -8.83
C LYS A 87 -0.87 -13.42 -8.08
N GLU A 88 -0.91 -12.10 -7.98
CA GLU A 88 0.12 -11.27 -7.36
C GLU A 88 -0.44 -10.48 -6.18
N TYR A 89 0.33 -10.44 -5.09
CA TYR A 89 -0.07 -9.91 -3.80
C TYR A 89 0.97 -8.94 -3.25
N ALA A 90 0.48 -7.96 -2.50
CA ALA A 90 1.30 -6.94 -1.88
C ALA A 90 1.96 -7.44 -0.59
N THR A 91 1.29 -8.35 0.13
CA THR A 91 1.77 -8.89 1.41
C THR A 91 1.90 -10.41 1.35
N TYR A 92 2.73 -10.95 2.25
CA TYR A 92 2.88 -12.39 2.40
C TYR A 92 1.57 -13.00 2.90
N GLU A 93 0.92 -12.33 3.85
CA GLU A 93 -0.30 -12.78 4.52
C GLU A 93 -1.45 -12.94 3.52
N GLU A 94 -1.67 -11.97 2.62
CA GLU A 94 -2.72 -12.08 1.59
C GLU A 94 -2.48 -13.28 0.65
N ALA A 95 -1.22 -13.51 0.27
CA ALA A 95 -0.86 -14.65 -0.56
C ALA A 95 -1.02 -15.97 0.20
N TRP A 96 -0.57 -16.00 1.46
CA TRP A 96 -0.56 -17.18 2.30
C TRP A 96 -1.97 -17.60 2.72
N ASP A 97 -2.85 -16.66 3.05
CA ASP A 97 -4.25 -16.95 3.39
C ASP A 97 -4.95 -17.66 2.24
N LEU A 98 -4.70 -17.26 0.98
CA LEU A 98 -5.25 -17.97 -0.18
C LEU A 98 -4.66 -19.38 -0.28
N VAL A 99 -3.35 -19.55 -0.09
CA VAL A 99 -2.73 -20.89 -0.09
C VAL A 99 -3.35 -21.78 0.98
N THR A 100 -3.51 -21.26 2.19
CA THR A 100 -4.11 -21.98 3.32
C THR A 100 -5.55 -22.39 3.00
N ASP A 101 -6.37 -21.46 2.51
CA ASP A 101 -7.75 -21.74 2.10
C ASP A 101 -7.80 -22.86 1.04
N MET A 102 -6.96 -22.77 0.00
CA MET A 102 -6.89 -23.78 -1.06
C MET A 102 -6.44 -25.15 -0.55
N VAL A 103 -5.45 -25.22 0.34
CA VAL A 103 -4.97 -26.50 0.90
C VAL A 103 -6.06 -27.18 1.74
N LEU A 104 -6.83 -26.38 2.49
CA LEU A 104 -7.88 -26.87 3.37
C LEU A 104 -9.14 -27.30 2.59
N ASN A 105 -9.54 -26.50 1.61
CA ASN A 105 -10.89 -26.58 1.01
C ASN A 105 -10.91 -27.16 -0.41
N ASP A 106 -9.80 -27.12 -1.15
CA ASP A 106 -9.75 -27.60 -2.54
C ASP A 106 -8.98 -28.93 -2.68
N ASP A 107 -9.27 -29.65 -3.76
CA ASP A 107 -8.44 -30.75 -4.27
C ASP A 107 -7.20 -30.19 -5.00
N LEU A 108 -6.38 -29.49 -4.22
CA LEU A 108 -5.18 -28.81 -4.69
C LEU A 108 -4.08 -29.83 -5.03
N VAL A 109 -3.76 -29.93 -6.32
CA VAL A 109 -2.66 -30.78 -6.78
C VAL A 109 -1.29 -30.13 -6.52
N TRP A 110 -1.09 -28.85 -6.86
CA TRP A 110 0.01 -28.00 -6.37
C TRP A 110 -0.15 -26.52 -6.77
N VAL A 111 0.52 -25.61 -6.06
CA VAL A 111 0.72 -24.18 -6.39
C VAL A 111 2.18 -23.81 -6.15
N ASP A 112 2.78 -23.04 -7.06
CA ASP A 112 4.14 -22.51 -6.88
C ASP A 112 4.04 -21.12 -6.24
N PHE A 113 4.51 -21.00 -5.01
CA PHE A 113 4.56 -19.75 -4.26
C PHE A 113 5.94 -19.12 -4.33
N TYR A 114 5.99 -17.86 -4.73
CA TYR A 114 7.20 -17.06 -4.79
C TYR A 114 7.12 -16.02 -3.66
N PRO A 115 7.82 -16.25 -2.54
CA PRO A 115 7.74 -15.40 -1.36
C PRO A 115 8.58 -14.12 -1.49
N THR A 116 9.34 -13.98 -2.58
CA THR A 116 10.16 -12.83 -2.89
C THR A 116 10.07 -12.52 -4.38
N GLU A 117 10.67 -11.40 -4.80
CA GLU A 117 10.82 -11.06 -6.22
C GLU A 117 11.77 -12.02 -6.97
N HIS A 118 12.57 -12.78 -6.22
CA HIS A 118 13.52 -13.71 -6.79
C HIS A 118 12.85 -15.06 -7.08
N ASN A 119 13.06 -15.56 -8.30
CA ASN A 119 12.46 -16.83 -8.71
C ASN A 119 13.04 -18.06 -7.99
N TRP A 120 14.23 -17.95 -7.37
CA TRP A 120 14.90 -19.08 -6.72
C TRP A 120 14.36 -19.41 -5.33
N ASP A 121 13.60 -18.51 -4.69
CA ASP A 121 12.96 -18.76 -3.40
C ASP A 121 11.61 -19.49 -3.56
N MET A 122 11.29 -19.97 -4.77
CA MET A 122 10.01 -20.61 -5.07
C MET A 122 9.80 -21.89 -4.26
N ILE A 123 8.61 -21.98 -3.65
CA ILE A 123 8.14 -23.12 -2.89
C ILE A 123 6.96 -23.74 -3.61
N ARG A 124 7.08 -25.00 -4.02
CA ARG A 124 5.93 -25.77 -4.51
C ARG A 124 5.16 -26.35 -3.34
N ILE A 125 3.92 -25.89 -3.18
CA ILE A 125 3.00 -26.30 -2.12
C ILE A 125 1.98 -27.27 -2.72
N ARG A 126 1.74 -28.39 -2.03
CA ARG A 126 0.75 -29.40 -2.40
C ARG A 126 0.12 -29.99 -1.14
N LYS A 127 -1.11 -30.47 -1.25
CA LYS A 127 -1.75 -31.22 -0.17
C LYS A 127 -0.96 -32.51 0.09
N GLY A 128 -0.57 -32.74 1.34
CA GLY A 128 0.08 -34.00 1.74
C GLY A 128 -0.91 -35.15 1.67
N VAL A 129 -0.46 -36.29 1.16
CA VAL A 129 -1.16 -37.58 1.30
C VAL A 129 -0.73 -38.22 2.60
#